data_AF-A0A6A6P2U7-F1
#
_entry.id   AF-A0A6A6P2U7-F1
#
_cell.length_a   1.000
_cell.length_b   1.000
_cell.length_c   1.000
_cell.angle_alpha   90.00
_cell.angle_beta   90.00
_cell.angle_gamma   90.00
#
_symmetry.space_group_name_H-M   'P 1'
#
loop_
_entity.id
_entity.type
_entity.pdbx_description
1 polymer ?
#
loop_
_entity_poly.entity_id
_entity_poly.type
_entity_poly.pdbx_seq_one_letter_code
_entity_poly.pdbx_strand_id
1 'polypeptide(L)'
;MSESEYGIVTPPPLDDTTEQDRVFENRARKELEDDGCPPCYPLEIEYPCRDPPEEYRDIMLYWERKLGIHQSTPILFQQWRNWKEFRTTQVGKRLRYRRGRFHEYENAVRQLLQENGVCTEIHLRFDHRQQTRLENWIEFQYFHFFEHSTLVEDLSDFTKSVESMPEGERDKFKHTLHFRKRRIHEHETLLHWIEKIRVKMEADFPPSLDKEDQHQSHVEDNDVSKLERKSPIPDRRKKGHAKSRAVLDEAGVSKPKRSMRSKPKAFGTSAIASQASSVAHMTATPRRGKSRQAKEKALRQLHPQKAVKGKAIEPRKPSQHMTEVRTRSGRISRPPARWTPSPW
;
A
#
# COMPACT_ATOMS: atom_id res chain seq x y z
N MET A 1 57.60 -13.86 -39.58
CA MET A 1 56.51 -13.01 -39.06
C MET A 1 55.31 -13.92 -38.94
N SER A 2 54.66 -13.94 -37.78
CA SER A 2 53.53 -14.85 -37.53
C SER A 2 52.27 -14.02 -37.40
N GLU A 3 51.33 -14.21 -38.32
CA GLU A 3 50.05 -13.52 -38.31
C GLU A 3 49.23 -14.05 -37.14
N SER A 4 48.93 -13.18 -36.16
CA SER A 4 48.10 -13.54 -35.02
C SER A 4 46.65 -13.64 -35.47
N GLU A 5 46.15 -14.87 -35.57
CA GLU A 5 44.77 -15.18 -35.93
C GLU A 5 43.79 -14.60 -34.88
N TYR A 6 43.32 -13.37 -35.14
CA TYR A 6 42.32 -12.70 -34.32
C TYR A 6 40.96 -13.36 -34.51
N GLY A 7 40.76 -14.50 -33.83
CA GLY A 7 39.50 -15.22 -33.82
C GLY A 7 38.35 -14.29 -33.45
N ILE A 8 37.33 -14.22 -34.32
CA ILE A 8 36.18 -13.35 -34.15
C ILE A 8 35.36 -13.87 -32.96
N VAL A 9 35.59 -13.28 -31.79
CA VAL A 9 34.80 -13.54 -30.59
C VAL A 9 33.43 -12.89 -30.79
N THR A 10 32.49 -13.65 -31.36
CA THR A 10 31.07 -13.27 -31.37
C THR A 10 30.65 -12.97 -29.94
N PRO A 11 30.17 -11.75 -29.62
CA PRO A 11 29.75 -11.43 -28.26
C PRO A 11 28.62 -12.37 -27.84
N PRO A 12 28.56 -12.79 -26.57
CA PRO A 12 27.50 -13.68 -26.09
C PRO A 12 26.13 -13.04 -26.35
N PRO A 13 25.09 -13.83 -26.68
CA PRO A 13 23.75 -13.31 -26.92
C PRO A 13 23.29 -12.43 -25.75
N LEU A 14 22.81 -11.24 -26.07
CA LEU A 14 22.03 -10.44 -25.13
C LEU A 14 20.75 -11.23 -24.80
N ASP A 15 20.47 -11.45 -23.52
CA ASP A 15 19.26 -12.14 -23.10
C ASP A 15 18.04 -11.24 -23.35
N ASP A 16 17.04 -11.75 -24.07
CA ASP A 16 15.82 -11.03 -24.48
C ASP A 16 15.08 -10.40 -23.28
N THR A 17 15.25 -10.98 -22.08
CA THR A 17 14.76 -10.45 -20.80
C THR A 17 15.20 -9.00 -20.56
N THR A 18 16.45 -8.67 -20.90
CA THR A 18 17.07 -7.37 -20.61
C THR A 18 16.42 -6.25 -21.41
N GLU A 19 16.01 -6.52 -22.65
CA GLU A 19 15.38 -5.52 -23.51
C GLU A 19 13.90 -5.33 -23.15
N GLN A 20 13.21 -6.39 -22.72
CA GLN A 20 11.87 -6.26 -22.17
C GLN A 20 11.86 -5.42 -20.87
N ASP A 21 12.84 -5.64 -19.99
CA ASP A 21 12.98 -4.88 -18.74
C ASP A 21 13.31 -3.39 -18.99
N ARG A 22 14.15 -3.08 -19.99
CA ARG A 22 14.37 -1.70 -20.47
C ARG A 22 13.08 -1.02 -20.97
N VAL A 23 12.25 -1.74 -21.72
CA VAL A 23 10.96 -1.21 -22.20
C VAL A 23 10.00 -0.93 -21.03
N PHE A 24 9.98 -1.78 -19.99
CA PHE A 24 9.23 -1.51 -18.77
C PHE A 24 9.78 -0.31 -17.99
N GLU A 25 11.10 -0.18 -17.88
CA GLU A 25 11.74 0.91 -17.13
C GLU A 25 11.52 2.28 -17.78
N ASN A 26 11.75 2.38 -19.09
CA ASN A 26 11.51 3.61 -19.86
C ASN A 26 10.04 4.02 -19.84
N ARG A 27 9.12 3.04 -19.88
CA ARG A 27 7.69 3.30 -19.69
C ARG A 27 7.38 3.80 -18.28
N ALA A 28 7.97 3.19 -17.25
CA ALA A 28 7.75 3.58 -15.87
C ALA A 28 8.26 4.99 -15.58
N ARG A 29 9.44 5.36 -16.11
CA ARG A 29 9.96 6.74 -16.10
C ARG A 29 8.92 7.73 -16.62
N LYS A 30 8.41 7.48 -17.83
CA LYS A 30 7.39 8.36 -18.43
C LYS A 30 6.10 8.42 -17.59
N GLU A 31 5.56 7.29 -17.14
CA GLU A 31 4.33 7.28 -16.34
C GLU A 31 4.50 7.87 -14.92
N LEU A 32 5.73 7.96 -14.41
CA LEU A 32 6.08 8.72 -13.20
C LEU A 32 6.06 10.23 -13.51
N GLU A 33 6.79 10.65 -14.55
CA GLU A 33 6.93 12.05 -14.97
C GLU A 33 5.57 12.67 -15.38
N ASP A 34 4.77 11.95 -16.17
CA ASP A 34 3.41 12.35 -16.61
C ASP A 34 2.44 12.54 -15.42
N ASP A 35 2.65 11.86 -14.28
CA ASP A 35 1.85 11.99 -13.04
C ASP A 35 2.55 12.85 -11.96
N GLY A 36 3.62 13.55 -12.34
CA GLY A 36 4.37 14.51 -11.51
C GLY A 36 5.42 13.92 -10.57
N CYS A 37 5.57 12.60 -10.51
CA CYS A 37 6.55 11.93 -9.65
C CYS A 37 7.97 12.01 -10.25
N PRO A 38 8.99 12.52 -9.53
CA PRO A 38 10.37 12.46 -10.01
C PRO A 38 10.89 11.03 -9.99
N PRO A 39 11.47 10.50 -11.08
CA PRO A 39 12.23 9.24 -11.05
C PRO A 39 13.33 9.26 -9.99
N CYS A 40 13.61 8.11 -9.37
CA CYS A 40 14.60 8.02 -8.29
C CYS A 40 16.06 8.13 -8.74
N TYR A 41 16.30 8.07 -10.05
CA TYR A 41 17.57 8.36 -10.69
C TYR A 41 17.36 9.10 -12.04
N PRO A 42 18.29 9.98 -12.46
CA PRO A 42 18.17 10.83 -13.65
C PRO A 42 18.26 10.02 -14.97
N LEU A 43 18.15 10.67 -16.13
CA LEU A 43 17.99 10.00 -17.43
C LEU A 43 19.30 9.39 -17.96
N GLU A 44 20.44 9.96 -17.57
CA GLU A 44 21.79 9.62 -18.01
C GLU A 44 22.29 8.27 -17.46
N ILE A 45 21.55 7.67 -16.53
CA ILE A 45 21.82 6.34 -15.98
C ILE A 45 20.97 5.32 -16.76
N GLU A 46 21.61 4.60 -17.67
CA GLU A 46 20.96 3.54 -18.45
C GLU A 46 20.62 2.32 -17.59
N TYR A 47 19.53 1.62 -17.95
CA TYR A 47 19.14 0.34 -17.37
C TYR A 47 19.58 -0.85 -18.27
N PRO A 48 20.06 -1.96 -17.71
CA PRO A 48 20.38 -2.19 -16.29
C PRO A 48 21.69 -1.52 -15.88
N CYS A 49 21.66 -0.70 -14.82
CA CYS A 49 22.84 -0.03 -14.29
C CYS A 49 23.66 -1.01 -13.43
N ARG A 50 24.91 -1.28 -13.80
CA ARG A 50 25.82 -2.16 -13.03
C ARG A 50 26.51 -1.43 -11.88
N ASP A 51 26.95 -0.21 -12.13
CA ASP A 51 27.78 0.59 -11.22
C ASP A 51 27.10 1.94 -10.95
N PRO A 52 26.00 1.98 -10.17
CA PRO A 52 25.25 3.20 -9.92
C PRO A 52 26.10 4.26 -9.20
N PRO A 53 26.01 5.54 -9.61
CA PRO A 53 26.63 6.64 -8.90
C PRO A 53 26.22 6.68 -7.43
N GLU A 54 27.16 7.06 -6.57
CA GLU A 54 27.04 6.98 -5.11
C GLU A 54 25.76 7.66 -4.58
N GLU A 55 25.39 8.82 -5.14
CA GLU A 55 24.21 9.58 -4.70
C GLU A 55 22.84 8.97 -5.07
N TYR A 56 22.79 7.94 -5.92
CA TYR A 56 21.58 7.17 -6.27
C TYR A 56 21.63 5.72 -5.79
N ARG A 57 22.81 5.20 -5.45
CA ARG A 57 23.05 3.80 -5.09
C ARG A 57 22.07 3.27 -4.05
N ASP A 58 21.90 3.99 -2.94
CA ASP A 58 21.09 3.49 -1.81
C ASP A 58 19.59 3.48 -2.12
N ILE A 59 19.08 4.46 -2.88
CA ILE A 59 17.67 4.47 -3.30
C ILE A 59 17.40 3.43 -4.41
N MET A 60 18.36 3.19 -5.31
CA MET A 60 18.26 2.10 -6.30
C MET A 60 18.23 0.73 -5.61
N LEU A 61 19.16 0.50 -4.67
CA LEU A 61 19.19 -0.72 -3.84
C LEU A 61 17.92 -0.89 -2.99
N TYR A 62 17.30 0.18 -2.52
CA TYR A 62 15.99 0.09 -1.85
C TYR A 62 14.91 -0.50 -2.77
N TRP A 63 14.76 0.06 -3.98
CA TRP A 63 13.71 -0.36 -4.91
C TRP A 63 13.91 -1.78 -5.44
N GLU A 64 15.16 -2.19 -5.73
CA GLU A 64 15.50 -3.59 -6.05
C GLU A 64 15.01 -4.56 -4.97
N ARG A 65 15.26 -4.21 -3.70
CA ARG A 65 14.98 -5.09 -2.55
C ARG A 65 13.52 -5.09 -2.12
N LYS A 66 12.76 -4.02 -2.40
CA LYS A 66 11.43 -3.74 -1.82
C LYS A 66 10.41 -4.90 -1.94
N LEU A 67 10.47 -5.70 -3.01
CA LEU A 67 9.57 -6.86 -3.17
C LEU A 67 10.13 -8.19 -2.64
N GLY A 68 11.45 -8.30 -2.39
CA GLY A 68 12.09 -9.57 -2.00
C GLY A 68 11.99 -10.70 -3.04
N ILE A 69 11.58 -10.39 -4.27
CA ILE A 69 11.24 -11.34 -5.34
C ILE A 69 12.07 -10.99 -6.58
N HIS A 70 13.17 -11.72 -6.75
CA HIS A 70 14.09 -11.75 -7.91
C HIS A 70 14.78 -10.43 -8.31
N GLN A 71 16.04 -10.55 -8.74
CA GLN A 71 16.93 -9.45 -9.16
C GLN A 71 16.57 -8.86 -10.53
N SER A 72 15.42 -9.22 -11.09
CA SER A 72 14.96 -8.92 -12.45
C SER A 72 13.60 -8.21 -12.44
N THR A 73 13.46 -7.18 -11.59
CA THR A 73 12.35 -6.23 -11.70
C THR A 73 12.93 -4.84 -11.89
N PRO A 74 12.54 -4.09 -12.94
CA PRO A 74 13.05 -2.74 -13.18
C PRO A 74 12.77 -1.77 -12.03
N ILE A 75 13.72 -0.87 -11.76
CA ILE A 75 13.79 -0.06 -10.53
C ILE A 75 12.69 1.02 -10.51
N LEU A 76 12.55 1.79 -11.59
CA LEU A 76 11.47 2.77 -11.77
C LEU A 76 10.12 2.09 -11.90
N PHE A 77 10.04 0.85 -12.40
CA PHE A 77 8.80 0.08 -12.37
C PHE A 77 8.32 -0.21 -10.93
N GLN A 78 9.23 -0.48 -9.98
CA GLN A 78 8.87 -0.61 -8.56
C GLN A 78 8.41 0.73 -7.96
N GLN A 79 9.12 1.82 -8.27
CA GLN A 79 8.75 3.16 -7.85
C GLN A 79 7.36 3.55 -8.36
N TRP A 80 7.10 3.36 -9.67
CA TRP A 80 5.82 3.60 -10.32
C TRP A 80 4.70 2.83 -9.63
N ARG A 81 4.86 1.52 -9.37
CA ARG A 81 3.86 0.71 -8.66
C ARG A 81 3.49 1.29 -7.29
N ASN A 82 4.49 1.70 -6.52
CA ASN A 82 4.27 2.27 -5.19
C ASN A 82 3.70 3.70 -5.25
N TRP A 83 4.00 4.47 -6.28
CA TRP A 83 3.31 5.73 -6.57
C TRP A 83 1.83 5.52 -6.95
N LYS A 84 1.47 4.49 -7.75
CA LYS A 84 0.06 4.16 -8.03
C LYS A 84 -0.69 3.69 -6.77
N GLU A 85 -0.01 3.00 -5.85
CA GLU A 85 -0.53 2.61 -4.53
C GLU A 85 -0.79 3.83 -3.63
N PHE A 86 0.14 4.78 -3.59
CA PHE A 86 -0.06 6.10 -2.98
C PHE A 86 -1.25 6.83 -3.60
N ARG A 87 -1.34 6.97 -4.93
CA ARG A 87 -2.47 7.63 -5.62
C ARG A 87 -3.82 6.98 -5.28
N THR A 88 -3.85 5.66 -5.19
CA THR A 88 -5.05 4.91 -4.77
C THR A 88 -5.43 5.25 -3.31
N THR A 89 -4.43 5.35 -2.43
CA THR A 89 -4.59 5.74 -1.03
C THR A 89 -5.03 7.21 -0.87
N GLN A 90 -4.48 8.12 -1.66
CA GLN A 90 -4.84 9.55 -1.76
C GLN A 90 -6.35 9.73 -1.99
N VAL A 91 -6.90 9.00 -2.97
CA VAL A 91 -8.32 9.04 -3.31
C VAL A 91 -9.16 8.37 -2.22
N GLY A 92 -8.71 7.24 -1.67
CA GLY A 92 -9.38 6.56 -0.55
C GLY A 92 -9.49 7.43 0.71
N LYS A 93 -8.42 8.15 1.08
CA LYS A 93 -8.40 9.11 2.19
C LYS A 93 -9.39 10.25 1.91
N ARG A 94 -9.33 10.91 0.74
CA ARG A 94 -10.29 11.98 0.33
C ARG A 94 -11.75 11.54 0.45
N LEU A 95 -12.09 10.34 -0.03
CA LEU A 95 -13.44 9.79 0.08
C LEU A 95 -13.87 9.55 1.55
N ARG A 96 -12.96 9.10 2.43
CA ARG A 96 -13.21 8.89 3.87
C ARG A 96 -13.42 10.19 4.65
N TYR A 97 -12.73 11.27 4.29
CA TYR A 97 -12.81 12.58 4.95
C TYR A 97 -13.79 13.57 4.28
N ARG A 98 -14.58 13.10 3.30
CA ARG A 98 -15.68 13.88 2.69
C ARG A 98 -16.70 14.35 3.74
N ARG A 99 -17.39 15.47 3.43
CA ARG A 99 -18.37 16.21 4.27
C ARG A 99 -17.71 17.10 5.35
N GLY A 100 -16.92 18.09 4.93
CA GLY A 100 -16.34 19.13 5.80
C GLY A 100 -15.12 18.69 6.63
N ARG A 101 -14.91 17.38 6.81
CA ARG A 101 -13.87 16.78 7.66
C ARG A 101 -12.50 16.65 7.00
N PHE A 102 -12.26 17.30 5.86
CA PHE A 102 -10.95 17.24 5.18
C PHE A 102 -9.84 17.92 5.99
N HIS A 103 -10.18 18.97 6.75
CA HIS A 103 -9.26 19.61 7.71
C HIS A 103 -8.75 18.64 8.80
N GLU A 104 -9.53 17.61 9.18
CA GLU A 104 -9.06 16.56 10.12
C GLU A 104 -7.88 15.78 9.51
N TYR A 105 -7.92 15.54 8.20
CA TYR A 105 -6.86 14.82 7.49
C TYR A 105 -5.64 15.71 7.28
N GLU A 106 -5.85 16.95 6.83
CA GLU A 106 -4.78 17.93 6.66
C GLU A 106 -4.05 18.24 7.96
N ASN A 107 -4.76 18.37 9.08
CA ASN A 107 -4.15 18.54 10.40
C ASN A 107 -3.36 17.29 10.82
N ALA A 108 -3.86 16.07 10.54
CA ALA A 108 -3.12 14.84 10.80
C ALA A 108 -1.88 14.65 9.89
N VAL A 109 -1.90 15.22 8.68
CA VAL A 109 -0.72 15.30 7.80
C VAL A 109 0.31 16.26 8.38
N ARG A 110 -0.11 17.48 8.74
CA ARG A 110 0.76 18.51 9.33
C ARG A 110 1.37 18.05 10.65
N GLN A 111 0.59 17.42 11.53
CA GLN A 111 1.07 16.88 12.80
C GLN A 111 2.15 15.81 12.58
N LEU A 112 1.89 14.77 11.77
CA LEU A 112 2.86 13.69 11.58
C LEU A 112 4.17 14.19 10.95
N LEU A 113 4.09 15.15 10.02
CA LEU A 113 5.27 15.77 9.41
C LEU A 113 6.06 16.62 10.42
N GLN A 114 5.38 17.40 11.26
CA GLN A 114 6.01 18.16 12.35
C GLN A 114 6.66 17.24 13.40
N GLU A 115 6.02 16.12 13.75
CA GLU A 115 6.57 15.09 14.65
C GLU A 115 7.84 14.43 14.09
N ASN A 116 8.02 14.43 12.76
CA ASN A 116 9.23 13.97 12.06
C ASN A 116 10.15 15.11 11.61
N GLY A 117 9.98 16.34 12.14
CA GLY A 117 10.84 17.49 11.89
C GLY A 117 10.59 18.28 10.60
N VAL A 118 9.63 17.87 9.77
CA VAL A 118 9.29 18.53 8.50
C VAL A 118 8.33 19.70 8.76
N CYS A 119 8.91 20.90 8.92
CA CYS A 119 8.17 22.14 9.20
C CYS A 119 7.87 22.92 7.91
N THR A 120 6.87 22.47 7.15
CA THR A 120 6.41 23.10 5.89
C THR A 120 5.04 23.76 6.07
N GLU A 121 4.76 24.86 5.35
CA GLU A 121 3.41 25.42 5.25
C GLU A 121 2.53 24.54 4.34
N ILE A 122 1.74 23.65 4.94
CA ILE A 122 0.95 22.66 4.20
C ILE A 122 -0.50 23.12 4.03
N HIS A 123 -0.88 23.27 2.76
CA HIS A 123 -2.24 23.50 2.27
C HIS A 123 -2.65 22.36 1.32
N LEU A 124 -3.37 21.36 1.81
CA LEU A 124 -3.85 20.25 0.98
C LEU A 124 -5.19 20.59 0.33
N ARG A 125 -5.39 20.10 -0.90
CA ARG A 125 -6.65 20.29 -1.63
C ARG A 125 -7.47 19.01 -1.65
N PHE A 126 -8.78 19.14 -1.40
CA PHE A 126 -9.72 18.02 -1.39
C PHE A 126 -9.77 17.28 -2.73
N ASP A 127 -9.56 17.98 -3.85
CA ASP A 127 -9.33 17.35 -5.14
C ASP A 127 -7.83 17.29 -5.45
N HIS A 128 -7.28 16.07 -5.47
CA HIS A 128 -5.90 15.78 -5.85
C HIS A 128 -5.45 16.34 -7.22
N ARG A 129 -6.38 16.55 -8.16
CA ARG A 129 -6.07 17.10 -9.49
C ARG A 129 -5.76 18.60 -9.46
N GLN A 130 -6.10 19.27 -8.36
CA GLN A 130 -5.88 20.69 -8.17
C GLN A 130 -4.61 20.97 -7.35
N GLN A 131 -3.99 19.93 -6.80
CA GLN A 131 -2.76 20.05 -5.99
C GLN A 131 -1.54 20.32 -6.87
N THR A 132 -0.61 21.13 -6.35
CA THR A 132 0.70 21.32 -6.98
C THR A 132 1.56 20.05 -6.92
N ARG A 133 2.67 20.01 -7.67
CA ARG A 133 3.64 18.91 -7.61
C ARG A 133 4.16 18.70 -6.18
N LEU A 134 4.52 19.80 -5.51
CA LEU A 134 5.00 19.81 -4.13
C LEU A 134 3.91 19.38 -3.13
N GLU A 135 2.67 19.87 -3.26
CA GLU A 135 1.55 19.44 -2.40
C GLU A 135 1.28 17.93 -2.50
N ASN A 136 1.42 17.33 -3.71
CA ASN A 136 1.35 15.87 -3.87
C ASN A 136 2.57 15.15 -3.27
N TRP A 137 3.77 15.74 -3.37
CA TRP A 137 5.01 15.16 -2.83
C TRP A 137 5.02 15.11 -1.30
N ILE A 138 4.56 16.18 -0.65
CA ILE A 138 4.38 16.25 0.80
C ILE A 138 3.38 15.18 1.28
N GLU A 139 2.29 14.95 0.53
CA GLU A 139 1.32 13.91 0.87
C GLU A 139 1.88 12.48 0.67
N PHE A 140 2.80 12.29 -0.28
CA PHE A 140 3.56 11.06 -0.49
C PHE A 140 4.58 10.81 0.64
N GLN A 141 5.25 11.87 1.12
CA GLN A 141 6.12 11.81 2.28
C GLN A 141 5.35 11.41 3.54
N TYR A 142 4.17 12.02 3.79
CA TYR A 142 3.26 11.62 4.86
C TYR A 142 2.83 10.14 4.74
N PHE A 143 2.53 9.66 3.52
CA PHE A 143 2.18 8.27 3.28
C PHE A 143 3.31 7.32 3.70
N HIS A 144 4.56 7.67 3.42
CA HIS A 144 5.71 6.86 3.83
C HIS A 144 6.12 7.02 5.30
N PHE A 145 5.93 8.19 5.94
CA PHE A 145 6.05 8.29 7.39
C PHE A 145 5.00 7.42 8.10
N PHE A 146 3.77 7.36 7.59
CA PHE A 146 2.74 6.48 8.14
C PHE A 146 3.08 4.98 7.99
N GLU A 147 3.64 4.56 6.83
CA GLU A 147 4.19 3.20 6.70
C GLU A 147 5.34 2.97 7.69
N HIS A 148 6.26 3.93 7.86
CA HIS A 148 7.40 3.82 8.77
C HIS A 148 6.97 3.65 10.23
N SER A 149 6.07 4.50 10.74
CA SER A 149 5.52 4.37 12.09
C SER A 149 4.87 3.00 12.31
N THR A 150 4.15 2.49 11.29
CA THR A 150 3.54 1.15 11.34
C THR A 150 4.61 0.07 11.46
N LEU A 151 5.71 0.14 10.70
CA LEU A 151 6.82 -0.84 10.76
C LEU A 151 7.56 -0.81 12.10
N VAL A 152 7.74 0.37 12.70
CA VAL A 152 8.36 0.55 14.02
C VAL A 152 7.47 -0.03 15.12
N GLU A 153 6.16 0.20 15.08
CA GLU A 153 5.18 -0.41 15.99
C GLU A 153 5.18 -1.95 15.85
N ASP A 154 5.12 -2.45 14.61
CA ASP A 154 5.20 -3.87 14.27
C ASP A 154 6.49 -4.54 14.82
N LEU A 155 7.64 -3.87 14.73
CA LEU A 155 8.88 -4.39 15.33
C LEU A 155 8.83 -4.32 16.86
N SER A 156 8.29 -3.25 17.44
CA SER A 156 8.18 -3.07 18.89
C SER A 156 7.38 -4.21 19.52
N ASP A 157 6.17 -4.49 19.00
CA ASP A 157 5.29 -5.53 19.53
C ASP A 157 5.82 -6.94 19.24
N PHE A 158 6.43 -7.17 18.08
CA PHE A 158 7.09 -8.44 17.80
C PHE A 158 8.30 -8.68 18.72
N THR A 159 9.05 -7.64 19.08
CA THR A 159 10.19 -7.74 20.01
C THR A 159 9.69 -8.08 21.41
N LYS A 160 8.69 -7.36 21.95
CA LYS A 160 8.01 -7.69 23.23
C LYS A 160 7.50 -9.14 23.23
N SER A 161 6.92 -9.58 22.11
CA SER A 161 6.42 -10.94 21.97
C SER A 161 7.54 -11.97 22.05
N VAL A 162 8.69 -11.77 21.39
CA VAL A 162 9.85 -12.69 21.47
C VAL A 162 10.50 -12.64 22.85
N GLU A 163 10.61 -11.47 23.47
CA GLU A 163 11.15 -11.32 24.83
C GLU A 163 10.31 -12.05 25.89
N SER A 164 8.99 -12.14 25.72
CA SER A 164 8.12 -12.93 26.62
C SER A 164 8.25 -14.46 26.46
N MET A 165 8.95 -14.97 25.43
CA MET A 165 9.16 -16.40 25.21
C MET A 165 10.33 -16.95 26.04
N PRO A 166 10.34 -18.26 26.36
CA PRO A 166 11.51 -18.95 26.93
C PRO A 166 12.74 -18.81 26.03
N GLU A 167 13.92 -18.73 26.65
CA GLU A 167 15.18 -18.40 25.95
C GLU A 167 15.47 -19.31 24.74
N GLY A 168 15.34 -20.64 24.90
CA GLY A 168 15.51 -21.62 23.81
C GLY A 168 14.48 -21.54 22.67
N GLU A 169 13.48 -20.67 22.76
CA GLU A 169 12.56 -20.37 21.66
C GLU A 169 12.89 -19.07 20.95
N ARG A 170 13.50 -18.09 21.63
CA ARG A 170 13.86 -16.77 21.07
C ARG A 170 14.80 -16.89 19.87
N ASP A 171 15.72 -17.84 19.91
CA ASP A 171 16.69 -18.11 18.85
C ASP A 171 16.05 -18.40 17.49
N LYS A 172 14.86 -19.03 17.49
CA LYS A 172 14.08 -19.33 16.28
C LYS A 172 13.65 -18.05 15.54
N PHE A 173 13.60 -16.90 16.24
CA PHE A 173 13.13 -15.62 15.72
C PHE A 173 14.25 -14.60 15.45
N LYS A 174 15.53 -14.93 15.73
CA LYS A 174 16.68 -14.03 15.47
C LYS A 174 16.72 -13.53 14.02
N HIS A 175 16.48 -14.41 13.05
CA HIS A 175 16.43 -14.04 11.63
C HIS A 175 15.25 -13.09 11.31
N THR A 176 14.07 -13.36 11.87
CA THR A 176 12.87 -12.52 11.67
C THR A 176 13.03 -11.13 12.29
N LEU A 177 13.65 -11.03 13.47
CA LEU A 177 14.00 -9.75 14.10
C LEU A 177 14.99 -8.96 13.24
N HIS A 178 16.04 -9.62 12.72
CA HIS A 178 17.00 -9.01 11.81
C HIS A 178 16.33 -8.50 10.53
N PHE A 179 15.46 -9.31 9.91
CA PHE A 179 14.72 -8.92 8.71
C PHE A 179 13.79 -7.71 8.96
N ARG A 180 13.04 -7.68 10.07
CA ARG A 180 12.19 -6.53 10.44
C ARG A 180 13.03 -5.26 10.65
N LYS A 181 14.14 -5.34 11.39
CA LYS A 181 15.08 -4.21 11.60
C LYS A 181 15.65 -3.70 10.29
N ARG A 182 16.08 -4.61 9.41
CA ARG A 182 16.58 -4.28 8.07
C ARG A 182 15.52 -3.56 7.22
N ARG A 183 14.26 -4.02 7.21
CA ARG A 183 13.18 -3.36 6.45
C ARG A 183 12.91 -1.93 6.94
N ILE A 184 12.98 -1.68 8.26
CA ILE A 184 12.87 -0.31 8.80
C ILE A 184 14.01 0.56 8.24
N HIS A 185 15.25 0.10 8.35
CA HIS A 185 16.41 0.86 7.88
C HIS A 185 16.40 1.12 6.37
N GLU A 186 16.00 0.13 5.57
CA GLU A 186 15.80 0.31 4.12
C GLU A 186 14.67 1.34 3.85
N HIS A 187 13.65 1.44 4.70
CA HIS A 187 12.61 2.46 4.59
C HIS A 187 13.03 3.85 5.10
N GLU A 188 13.97 3.95 6.04
CA GLU A 188 14.65 5.21 6.40
C GLU A 188 15.40 5.77 5.18
N THR A 189 16.05 4.91 4.38
CA THR A 189 16.68 5.31 3.10
C THR A 189 15.68 5.94 2.14
N LEU A 190 14.48 5.36 2.00
CA LEU A 190 13.42 5.96 1.17
C LEU A 190 13.00 7.34 1.70
N LEU A 191 12.77 7.47 3.01
CA LEU A 191 12.37 8.74 3.62
C LEU A 191 13.42 9.85 3.41
N HIS A 192 14.71 9.52 3.56
CA HIS A 192 15.80 10.46 3.29
C HIS A 192 15.84 10.91 1.83
N TRP A 193 15.63 9.99 0.87
CA TRP A 193 15.52 10.36 -0.55
C TRP A 193 14.28 11.22 -0.84
N ILE A 194 13.11 10.91 -0.27
CA ILE A 194 11.90 11.72 -0.44
C ILE A 194 12.15 13.15 0.07
N GLU A 195 12.86 13.30 1.20
CA GLU A 195 13.23 14.60 1.77
C GLU A 195 14.24 15.37 0.89
N LYS A 196 15.31 14.71 0.40
CA LYS A 196 16.26 15.29 -0.57
C LYS A 196 15.52 15.86 -1.80
N ILE A 197 14.51 15.15 -2.29
CA ILE A 197 13.67 15.57 -3.41
C ILE A 197 12.69 16.70 -3.02
N ARG A 198 12.11 16.69 -1.81
CA ARG A 198 11.22 17.77 -1.32
C ARG A 198 11.95 19.11 -1.26
N VAL A 199 13.13 19.12 -0.63
CA VAL A 199 13.96 20.33 -0.50
C VAL A 199 14.37 20.88 -1.86
N LYS A 200 14.67 20.00 -2.83
CA LYS A 200 14.92 20.44 -4.22
C LYS A 200 13.69 21.10 -4.85
N MET A 201 12.49 20.49 -4.73
CA MET A 201 11.26 21.10 -5.26
C MET A 201 10.96 22.46 -4.63
N GLU A 202 11.24 22.66 -3.33
CA GLU A 202 11.02 23.95 -2.66
C GLU A 202 12.01 25.03 -3.13
N ALA A 203 13.25 24.66 -3.45
CA ALA A 203 14.20 25.58 -4.09
C ALA A 203 13.77 25.99 -5.52
N ASP A 204 13.12 25.08 -6.26
CA ASP A 204 12.57 25.36 -7.59
C ASP A 204 11.32 26.29 -7.55
N PHE A 205 10.68 26.45 -6.39
CA PHE A 205 9.49 27.30 -6.17
C PHE A 205 9.71 28.31 -5.03
N PRO A 206 10.57 29.34 -5.21
CA PRO A 206 10.76 30.37 -4.20
C PRO A 206 9.43 31.06 -3.85
N PRO A 207 9.22 31.46 -2.58
CA PRO A 207 8.00 32.14 -2.17
C PRO A 207 7.82 33.44 -2.97
N SER A 208 6.68 33.57 -3.65
CA SER A 208 6.36 34.74 -4.48
C SER A 208 6.41 36.02 -3.64
N LEU A 209 7.37 36.91 -3.95
CA LEU A 209 7.59 38.18 -3.25
C LEU A 209 6.37 39.13 -3.35
N ASP A 210 5.49 38.89 -4.31
CA ASP A 210 4.25 39.64 -4.62
C ASP A 210 3.21 39.70 -3.47
N LYS A 211 3.51 39.14 -2.29
CA LYS A 211 2.64 39.17 -1.11
C LYS A 211 2.78 40.43 -0.25
N GLU A 212 3.84 41.24 -0.39
CA GLU A 212 4.06 42.39 0.50
C GLU A 212 3.18 43.62 0.16
N ASP A 213 2.87 43.86 -1.13
CA ASP A 213 2.17 45.09 -1.56
C ASP A 213 0.64 45.07 -1.49
N GLN A 214 -0.02 43.91 -1.35
CA GLN A 214 -1.50 43.84 -1.39
C GLN A 214 -2.22 44.31 -0.11
N HIS A 215 -1.51 44.77 0.92
CA HIS A 215 -2.09 45.18 2.20
C HIS A 215 -2.32 46.69 2.39
N GLN A 216 -1.99 47.55 1.42
CA GLN A 216 -2.08 49.03 1.55
C GLN A 216 -3.12 49.72 0.64
N SER A 217 -4.19 49.04 0.23
CA SER A 217 -5.32 49.71 -0.46
C SER A 217 -6.70 49.47 0.18
N HIS A 218 -6.78 49.36 1.51
CA HIS A 218 -8.05 49.53 2.23
C HIS A 218 -8.41 51.02 2.33
N VAL A 219 -8.77 51.63 1.20
CA VAL A 219 -9.35 52.98 1.18
C VAL A 219 -10.68 52.94 1.92
N GLU A 220 -10.81 53.76 2.95
CA GLU A 220 -12.08 54.01 3.62
C GLU A 220 -13.00 54.83 2.70
N ASP A 221 -13.85 54.16 1.91
CA ASP A 221 -15.06 54.79 1.37
C ASP A 221 -16.06 53.75 0.83
N ASN A 222 -17.09 53.44 1.62
CA ASN A 222 -18.49 53.69 1.26
C ASN A 222 -19.43 53.18 2.37
N ASP A 223 -20.02 54.13 3.11
CA ASP A 223 -21.36 53.98 3.70
C ASP A 223 -22.42 53.94 2.55
N VAL A 224 -23.71 54.02 2.90
CA VAL A 224 -24.91 54.14 2.03
C VAL A 224 -25.55 52.81 1.61
N SER A 225 -26.81 52.64 2.06
CA SER A 225 -27.83 51.68 1.60
C SER A 225 -27.49 50.17 1.74
N LYS A 226 -28.09 49.40 2.66
CA LYS A 226 -29.37 49.55 3.40
C LYS A 226 -30.60 49.71 2.49
N LEU A 227 -30.98 48.66 1.78
CA LEU A 227 -32.31 48.53 1.16
C LEU A 227 -32.77 47.07 1.10
N GLU A 228 -33.92 46.76 1.69
CA GLU A 228 -34.55 45.44 1.57
C GLU A 228 -35.03 45.17 0.15
N ARG A 229 -34.93 43.92 -0.33
CA ARG A 229 -35.86 43.40 -1.34
C ARG A 229 -36.11 41.89 -1.20
N LYS A 230 -37.07 41.57 -0.31
CA LYS A 230 -37.76 40.27 -0.31
C LYS A 230 -38.46 40.09 -1.66
N SER A 231 -38.33 38.93 -2.30
CA SER A 231 -39.23 38.47 -3.38
C SER A 231 -39.19 36.94 -3.50
N PRO A 232 -40.28 36.30 -3.99
CA PRO A 232 -40.62 34.94 -3.55
C PRO A 232 -40.27 33.81 -4.52
N ILE A 233 -40.29 32.59 -3.98
CA ILE A 233 -40.20 31.33 -4.72
C ILE A 233 -41.47 31.13 -5.57
N PRO A 234 -41.36 30.88 -6.89
CA PRO A 234 -42.48 30.42 -7.70
C PRO A 234 -42.61 28.88 -7.64
N ASP A 235 -43.61 28.37 -6.92
CA ASP A 235 -44.02 26.95 -7.02
C ASP A 235 -44.44 26.63 -8.47
N ARG A 236 -43.89 25.57 -9.04
CA ARG A 236 -44.20 25.13 -10.41
C ARG A 236 -44.64 23.67 -10.53
N ARG A 237 -45.56 23.25 -9.66
CA ARG A 237 -46.47 22.14 -9.94
C ARG A 237 -47.07 22.22 -11.36
N LYS A 238 -46.70 21.28 -12.25
CA LYS A 238 -47.55 20.89 -13.39
C LYS A 238 -47.70 19.37 -13.44
N LYS A 239 -48.94 18.90 -13.25
CA LYS A 239 -49.36 17.54 -13.58
C LYS A 239 -49.48 17.40 -15.10
N GLY A 240 -49.20 16.21 -15.62
CA GLY A 240 -49.49 15.83 -17.01
C GLY A 240 -49.66 14.31 -17.12
N HIS A 241 -50.89 13.85 -17.30
CA HIS A 241 -51.18 12.53 -17.87
C HIS A 241 -51.04 12.63 -19.43
N ALA A 242 -51.02 11.57 -20.25
CA ALA A 242 -51.53 10.22 -20.04
C ALA A 242 -50.99 9.15 -21.03
N LYS A 243 -51.13 7.86 -20.65
CA LYS A 243 -51.52 6.67 -21.46
C LYS A 243 -50.74 6.27 -22.75
N SER A 244 -49.99 5.17 -22.66
CA SER A 244 -50.19 3.86 -23.36
C SER A 244 -49.13 2.85 -22.85
N ARG A 245 -49.42 1.63 -22.36
CA ARG A 245 -49.99 0.40 -23.01
C ARG A 245 -49.08 -0.07 -24.16
N ALA A 246 -48.52 -1.30 -24.27
CA ALA A 246 -48.75 -2.63 -23.64
C ALA A 246 -47.47 -3.52 -23.83
N VAL A 247 -47.26 -4.78 -23.35
CA VAL A 247 -47.83 -5.66 -22.27
C VAL A 247 -46.88 -6.89 -22.07
N LEU A 248 -46.88 -7.52 -20.87
CA LEU A 248 -46.18 -8.81 -20.51
C LEU A 248 -44.63 -8.83 -20.66
N ASP A 249 -43.86 -9.72 -20.02
CA ASP A 249 -44.19 -11.01 -19.35
C ASP A 249 -43.44 -11.25 -18.00
N GLU A 250 -43.76 -12.33 -17.29
CA GLU A 250 -43.27 -12.61 -15.92
C GLU A 250 -41.97 -13.43 -15.80
N ALA A 251 -41.12 -13.11 -14.81
CA ALA A 251 -40.15 -14.05 -14.22
C ALA A 251 -39.71 -13.60 -12.81
N GLY A 252 -40.23 -14.25 -11.76
CA GLY A 252 -39.88 -13.92 -10.37
C GLY A 252 -38.61 -14.61 -9.86
N VAL A 253 -37.67 -13.85 -9.29
CA VAL A 253 -36.50 -14.38 -8.55
C VAL A 253 -36.40 -13.74 -7.16
N SER A 254 -35.96 -14.52 -6.17
CA SER A 254 -36.14 -14.24 -4.75
C SER A 254 -35.11 -13.27 -4.13
N LYS A 255 -35.55 -12.52 -3.12
CA LYS A 255 -34.69 -11.63 -2.32
C LYS A 255 -33.98 -12.45 -1.22
N PRO A 256 -32.63 -12.50 -1.16
CA PRO A 256 -31.93 -13.06 -0.01
C PRO A 256 -32.11 -12.17 1.23
N LYS A 257 -32.11 -12.80 2.42
CA LYS A 257 -32.43 -12.14 3.69
C LYS A 257 -31.28 -11.27 4.21
N ARG A 258 -31.62 -10.21 4.97
CA ARG A 258 -30.67 -9.43 5.78
C ARG A 258 -29.86 -10.37 6.70
N SER A 259 -28.53 -10.33 6.61
CA SER A 259 -27.67 -10.93 7.62
C SER A 259 -27.57 -10.01 8.85
N MET A 260 -27.76 -10.58 10.04
CA MET A 260 -27.60 -9.88 11.31
C MET A 260 -26.10 -9.73 11.62
N ARG A 261 -25.49 -8.58 11.28
CA ARG A 261 -24.12 -8.29 11.73
C ARG A 261 -24.12 -8.02 13.23
N SER A 262 -23.35 -8.81 13.98
CA SER A 262 -23.26 -8.73 15.44
C SER A 262 -22.67 -7.39 15.91
N LYS A 263 -23.16 -6.92 17.07
CA LYS A 263 -22.59 -5.77 17.78
C LYS A 263 -21.24 -6.16 18.39
N PRO A 264 -20.14 -5.41 18.17
CA PRO A 264 -18.98 -5.53 19.05
C PRO A 264 -19.35 -5.05 20.45
N LYS A 265 -18.85 -5.71 21.50
CA LYS A 265 -18.93 -5.20 22.88
C LYS A 265 -18.00 -3.99 23.01
N ALA A 266 -18.47 -2.94 23.67
CA ALA A 266 -17.56 -1.93 24.21
C ALA A 266 -16.73 -2.58 25.33
N PHE A 267 -15.41 -2.43 25.28
CA PHE A 267 -14.56 -2.62 26.46
C PHE A 267 -14.60 -1.33 27.28
N GLY A 268 -14.74 -1.47 28.60
CA GLY A 268 -14.88 -0.33 29.50
C GLY A 268 -13.56 0.38 29.73
N THR A 269 -13.57 1.71 29.64
CA THR A 269 -12.52 2.57 30.18
C THR A 269 -12.51 2.48 31.71
N SER A 270 -11.52 1.77 32.27
CA SER A 270 -11.20 1.86 33.69
C SER A 270 -10.22 3.00 33.91
N ALA A 271 -10.68 4.11 34.49
CA ALA A 271 -9.77 5.11 35.04
C ALA A 271 -9.21 4.59 36.36
N ILE A 272 -7.91 4.78 36.59
CA ILE A 272 -7.28 4.60 37.91
C ILE A 272 -6.57 5.92 38.22
N ALA A 273 -7.06 6.61 39.24
CA ALA A 273 -6.44 7.83 39.77
C ALA A 273 -5.50 7.48 40.93
N SER A 274 -4.51 8.35 41.17
CA SER A 274 -3.43 8.13 42.14
C SER A 274 -3.85 8.37 43.60
N GLN A 275 -3.49 7.44 44.48
CA GLN A 275 -3.02 7.64 45.87
C GLN A 275 -2.53 6.26 46.40
N ALA A 276 -1.29 6.05 46.85
CA ALA A 276 -0.49 6.69 47.91
C ALA A 276 -0.69 6.03 49.29
N SER A 277 0.31 5.22 49.68
CA SER A 277 0.79 4.90 51.05
C SER A 277 -0.19 4.60 52.20
N SER A 278 -0.07 3.42 52.83
CA SER A 278 0.59 3.27 54.16
C SER A 278 0.36 1.91 54.87
N VAL A 279 1.47 1.27 55.31
CA VAL A 279 1.71 0.50 56.56
C VAL A 279 0.64 -0.48 57.15
N ALA A 280 1.03 -1.77 57.24
CA ALA A 280 0.72 -2.82 58.24
C ALA A 280 -0.78 -3.21 58.52
N HIS A 281 -1.15 -4.44 58.88
CA HIS A 281 -0.49 -5.43 59.75
C HIS A 281 -0.71 -6.89 59.32
N MET A 282 -0.05 -7.83 60.01
CA MET A 282 -0.22 -9.28 59.80
C MET A 282 -1.44 -9.88 60.52
N THR A 283 -2.04 -10.92 59.94
CA THR A 283 -2.63 -12.07 60.65
C THR A 283 -2.78 -13.24 59.67
N ALA A 284 -2.87 -14.48 60.15
CA ALA A 284 -2.59 -15.65 59.32
C ALA A 284 -3.54 -16.85 59.53
N THR A 285 -3.52 -17.77 58.56
CA THR A 285 -4.07 -19.15 58.61
C THR A 285 -5.62 -19.26 58.50
N PRO A 286 -6.20 -20.47 58.34
CA PRO A 286 -6.28 -21.06 56.99
C PRO A 286 -7.66 -21.62 56.62
N ARG A 287 -7.91 -21.90 55.33
CA ARG A 287 -9.01 -22.79 54.91
C ARG A 287 -8.54 -23.94 54.01
N ARG A 288 -9.11 -25.12 54.27
CA ARG A 288 -8.58 -26.45 53.94
C ARG A 288 -9.60 -27.25 53.12
N GLY A 289 -9.17 -27.81 52.00
CA GLY A 289 -9.96 -28.73 51.17
C GLY A 289 -10.88 -28.06 50.15
N LYS A 290 -11.24 -28.74 49.05
CA LYS A 290 -11.25 -30.20 48.85
C LYS A 290 -10.63 -30.62 47.51
N SER A 291 -9.91 -31.74 47.54
CA SER A 291 -9.54 -32.48 46.32
C SER A 291 -10.78 -33.11 45.67
N ARG A 292 -10.78 -33.17 44.34
CA ARG A 292 -11.57 -34.14 43.57
C ARG A 292 -10.79 -34.57 42.32
N GLN A 293 -9.93 -35.57 42.51
CA GLN A 293 -9.49 -36.44 41.42
C GLN A 293 -10.69 -37.26 40.86
N ALA A 294 -10.40 -38.01 39.79
CA ALA A 294 -11.29 -38.96 39.08
C ALA A 294 -12.26 -38.37 38.04
N LYS A 295 -11.77 -38.28 36.79
CA LYS A 295 -12.19 -39.29 35.81
C LYS A 295 -11.08 -39.68 34.84
N GLU A 296 -10.97 -40.98 34.64
CA GLU A 296 -9.89 -41.68 33.93
C GLU A 296 -10.39 -42.13 32.54
N LYS A 297 -9.47 -42.52 31.64
CA LYS A 297 -9.70 -43.33 30.43
C LYS A 297 -10.81 -42.91 29.45
N ALA A 298 -10.38 -42.32 28.32
CA ALA A 298 -11.01 -42.53 27.01
C ALA A 298 -9.91 -42.81 25.97
N LEU A 299 -9.52 -44.07 25.82
CA LEU A 299 -8.37 -44.50 25.02
C LEU A 299 -8.81 -45.06 23.65
N ARG A 300 -8.62 -44.28 22.58
CA ARG A 300 -8.65 -44.69 21.17
C ARG A 300 -7.79 -43.72 20.36
N GLN A 301 -6.98 -44.08 19.36
CA GLN A 301 -6.43 -45.34 18.84
C GLN A 301 -5.49 -44.84 17.73
N LEU A 302 -4.18 -45.05 17.84
CA LEU A 302 -3.24 -44.67 16.79
C LEU A 302 -3.35 -45.67 15.62
N HIS A 303 -3.62 -45.19 14.41
CA HIS A 303 -3.59 -46.01 13.20
C HIS A 303 -2.16 -46.07 12.63
N PRO A 304 -1.50 -47.25 12.57
CA PRO A 304 -0.25 -47.38 11.84
C PRO A 304 -0.52 -47.32 10.33
N GLN A 305 0.20 -46.46 9.61
CA GLN A 305 0.17 -46.45 8.15
C GLN A 305 0.87 -47.69 7.60
N LYS A 306 0.19 -48.45 6.73
CA LYS A 306 0.79 -49.60 6.04
C LYS A 306 1.62 -49.11 4.85
N ALA A 307 2.92 -49.43 4.85
CA ALA A 307 3.77 -49.24 3.67
C ALA A 307 3.27 -50.13 2.52
N VAL A 308 2.90 -49.51 1.40
CA VAL A 308 2.53 -50.21 0.16
C VAL A 308 3.80 -50.39 -0.67
N LYS A 309 4.16 -51.64 -0.98
CA LYS A 309 5.29 -51.95 -1.87
C LYS A 309 5.03 -51.38 -3.27
N GLY A 310 6.03 -50.72 -3.84
CA GLY A 310 5.95 -50.21 -5.22
C GLY A 310 5.74 -51.33 -6.23
N LYS A 311 4.93 -51.05 -7.26
CA LYS A 311 4.95 -51.78 -8.53
C LYS A 311 5.59 -50.87 -9.58
N ALA A 312 6.35 -51.46 -10.50
CA ALA A 312 6.94 -50.73 -11.61
C ALA A 312 5.83 -50.10 -12.49
N ILE A 313 6.09 -48.90 -13.00
CA ILE A 313 5.21 -48.17 -13.92
C ILE A 313 5.81 -48.31 -15.32
N GLU A 314 5.09 -48.96 -16.24
CA GLU A 314 5.41 -48.91 -17.66
C GLU A 314 5.17 -47.50 -18.22
N PRO A 315 6.01 -47.01 -19.16
CA PRO A 315 5.78 -45.74 -19.84
C PRO A 315 4.61 -45.86 -20.85
N ARG A 316 3.37 -45.68 -20.36
CA ARG A 316 2.20 -45.53 -21.22
C ARG A 316 2.31 -44.27 -22.08
N LYS A 317 2.13 -44.44 -23.40
CA LYS A 317 2.10 -43.35 -24.38
C LYS A 317 1.01 -42.32 -24.03
N PRO A 318 1.25 -41.01 -24.23
CA PRO A 318 0.26 -39.97 -23.91
C PRO A 318 -0.93 -40.04 -24.89
N SER A 319 -2.10 -40.42 -24.38
CA SER A 319 -3.37 -40.30 -25.11
C SER A 319 -3.84 -38.83 -25.10
N GLN A 320 -4.08 -38.25 -26.27
CA GLN A 320 -4.58 -36.89 -26.41
C GLN A 320 -6.10 -36.80 -26.15
N HIS A 321 -6.51 -36.94 -24.88
CA HIS A 321 -7.85 -36.52 -24.48
C HIS A 321 -7.88 -34.99 -24.33
N MET A 322 -8.60 -34.31 -25.23
CA MET A 322 -8.92 -32.89 -25.05
C MET A 322 -9.86 -32.72 -23.86
N THR A 323 -9.37 -32.07 -22.80
CA THR A 323 -10.19 -31.69 -21.64
C THR A 323 -10.88 -30.35 -21.88
N GLU A 324 -12.22 -30.35 -21.95
CA GLU A 324 -13.00 -29.11 -22.06
C GLU A 324 -12.92 -28.30 -20.76
N VAL A 325 -12.22 -27.16 -20.80
CA VAL A 325 -12.11 -26.24 -19.65
C VAL A 325 -13.41 -25.45 -19.51
N ARG A 326 -14.35 -25.98 -18.72
CA ARG A 326 -15.64 -25.33 -18.45
C ARG A 326 -15.46 -24.17 -17.47
N THR A 327 -15.55 -22.94 -17.97
CA THR A 327 -15.34 -21.72 -17.17
C THR A 327 -16.45 -21.50 -16.12
N ARG A 328 -16.14 -20.72 -15.06
CA ARG A 328 -17.07 -20.44 -13.94
C ARG A 328 -18.35 -19.69 -14.34
N SER A 329 -18.41 -19.15 -15.56
CA SER A 329 -19.59 -18.51 -16.17
C SER A 329 -20.38 -19.44 -17.11
N GLY A 330 -20.02 -20.72 -17.18
CA GLY A 330 -20.69 -21.72 -18.01
C GLY A 330 -20.34 -21.67 -19.51
N ARG A 331 -19.58 -20.66 -19.97
CA ARG A 331 -19.10 -20.59 -21.35
C ARG A 331 -18.04 -21.66 -21.61
N ILE A 332 -18.25 -22.43 -22.68
CA ILE A 332 -17.26 -23.33 -23.28
C ILE A 332 -16.39 -22.48 -24.22
N SER A 333 -15.17 -22.19 -23.83
CA SER A 333 -14.18 -21.53 -24.68
C SER A 333 -13.44 -22.57 -25.51
N ARG A 334 -13.58 -22.54 -26.84
CA ARG A 334 -12.67 -23.29 -27.72
C ARG A 334 -11.23 -22.76 -27.51
N PRO A 335 -10.20 -23.62 -27.46
CA PRO A 335 -8.82 -23.15 -27.42
C PRO A 335 -8.49 -22.35 -28.69
N PRO A 336 -7.61 -21.34 -28.62
CA PRO A 336 -7.19 -20.59 -29.80
C PRO A 336 -6.53 -21.52 -30.82
N ALA A 337 -6.77 -21.27 -32.11
CA ALA A 337 -6.14 -22.03 -33.18
C ALA A 337 -4.62 -21.87 -33.11
N ARG A 338 -3.89 -22.99 -33.10
CA ARG A 338 -2.43 -23.00 -33.03
C ARG A 338 -1.88 -22.42 -34.33
N TRP A 339 -1.24 -21.25 -34.26
CA TRP A 339 -0.60 -20.63 -35.41
C TRP A 339 0.49 -21.56 -35.95
N THR A 340 0.42 -21.88 -37.24
CA THR A 340 1.44 -22.59 -37.99
C THR A 340 1.92 -21.65 -39.11
N PRO A 341 3.18 -21.21 -39.11
CA PRO A 341 3.71 -20.43 -40.23
C PRO A 341 3.72 -21.30 -41.49
N SER A 342 3.25 -20.74 -42.60
CA SER A 342 3.41 -21.38 -43.92
C SER A 342 4.89 -21.41 -44.32
N PRO A 343 5.37 -22.49 -44.95
CA PRO A 343 6.67 -22.47 -45.60
C PRO A 343 6.66 -21.51 -46.79
N TRP A 344 7.81 -20.89 -47.03
CA TRP A 344 8.20 -20.21 -48.26
C TRP A 344 9.40 -20.98 -48.85
#